data_AF-A0A4Q3IJ03-F1
#
_entry.id   AF-A0A4Q3IJ03-F1
#
_cell.length_a   1.000
_cell.length_b   1.000
_cell.length_c   1.000
_cell.angle_alpha   90.00
_cell.angle_beta   90.00
_cell.angle_gamma   90.00
#
_symmetry.space_group_name_H-M   'P 1'
#
loop_
_entity.id
_entity.type
_entity.pdbx_description
1 polymer ?
#
loop_
_entity_poly.entity_id
_entity_poly.type
_entity_poly.pdbx_seq_one_letter_code
_entity_poly.pdbx_strand_id
1 'polypeptide(L)'
;AEIRNHPVEGHRLICDSPSISAAALDVCLHHHERLDGKGYPFGLAGDQLSLYARMGAICDVYDAITSHRPYKDPWSPNEALAQMQLWEGHFDTQLLESFILSIGIPPIGALVRLRSNRLALVTGLRDAGDPTLPDVRAFYDVEAATLLPFEDVHTDEPGKDIIRLEKGEYWFGAEWPQMRARLQSGEQIA
;
A
#
# COMPACT_ATOMS: atom_id res chain seq x y z
N ALA A 1 13.44 -24.64 -11.63
CA ALA A 1 12.95 -25.40 -10.47
C ALA A 1 13.64 -24.96 -9.18
N GLU A 2 14.97 -24.75 -9.17
CA GLU A 2 15.73 -24.34 -7.97
C GLU A 2 15.21 -23.08 -7.26
N ILE A 3 14.81 -22.04 -7.99
CA ILE A 3 14.37 -20.78 -7.36
C ILE A 3 13.14 -20.96 -6.48
N ARG A 4 12.21 -21.89 -6.79
CA ARG A 4 10.99 -22.06 -5.98
C ARG A 4 11.20 -22.89 -4.70
N ASN A 5 12.34 -23.55 -4.57
CA ASN A 5 12.65 -24.39 -3.41
C ASN A 5 13.44 -23.65 -2.33
N HIS A 6 13.98 -22.45 -2.62
CA HIS A 6 14.78 -21.72 -1.64
C HIS A 6 14.06 -21.41 -0.30
N PRO A 7 12.71 -21.23 -0.22
CA PRO A 7 12.05 -21.03 1.07
C PRO A 7 12.19 -22.28 1.97
N VAL A 8 12.05 -23.46 1.37
CA VAL A 8 12.17 -24.76 2.07
C VAL A 8 13.61 -25.02 2.48
N GLU A 9 14.56 -24.86 1.56
CA GLU A 9 15.98 -25.09 1.84
C GLU A 9 16.53 -24.06 2.83
N GLY A 10 16.14 -22.78 2.68
CA GLY A 10 16.47 -21.71 3.61
C GLY A 10 15.99 -22.02 5.02
N HIS A 11 14.71 -22.38 5.17
CA HIS A 11 14.15 -22.78 6.46
C HIS A 11 14.90 -23.97 7.06
N ARG A 12 15.19 -25.02 6.26
CA ARG A 12 15.93 -26.21 6.71
C ARG A 12 17.32 -25.85 7.27
N LEU A 13 17.99 -24.85 6.71
CA LEU A 13 19.31 -24.43 7.17
C LEU A 13 19.27 -23.70 8.52
N ILE A 14 18.16 -23.03 8.84
CA ILE A 14 18.07 -22.13 9.99
C ILE A 14 17.11 -22.60 11.10
N CYS A 15 16.32 -23.65 10.87
CA CYS A 15 15.24 -24.08 11.78
C CYS A 15 15.73 -24.54 13.16
N ASP A 16 16.93 -25.10 13.24
CA ASP A 16 17.51 -25.58 14.51
C ASP A 16 18.27 -24.47 15.26
N SER A 17 18.31 -23.26 14.70
CA SER A 17 19.03 -22.13 15.32
C SER A 17 18.21 -21.53 16.46
N PRO A 18 18.70 -21.57 17.72
CA PRO A 18 17.96 -21.05 18.87
C PRO A 18 17.82 -19.51 18.87
N SER A 19 18.56 -18.80 18.03
CA SER A 19 18.50 -17.35 17.89
C SER A 19 17.45 -16.85 16.90
N ILE A 20 16.87 -17.75 16.08
CA ILE A 20 15.88 -17.38 15.07
C ILE A 20 14.48 -17.60 15.64
N SER A 21 13.65 -16.57 15.56
CA SER A 21 12.28 -16.64 16.07
C SER A 21 11.38 -17.49 15.17
N ALA A 22 10.33 -18.08 15.76
CA ALA A 22 9.33 -18.82 15.00
C ALA A 22 8.68 -17.98 13.89
N ALA A 23 8.50 -16.67 14.11
CA ALA A 23 7.98 -15.75 13.09
C ALA A 23 8.95 -15.59 11.91
N ALA A 24 10.26 -15.50 12.17
CA ALA A 24 11.25 -15.41 11.10
C ALA A 24 11.36 -16.72 10.30
N LEU A 25 11.25 -17.87 10.96
CA LEU A 25 11.17 -19.18 10.30
C LEU A 25 9.94 -19.27 9.39
N ASP A 26 8.78 -18.88 9.91
CA ASP A 26 7.53 -18.87 9.16
C ASP A 26 7.59 -17.95 7.92
N VAL A 27 8.11 -16.73 8.06
CA VAL A 27 8.34 -15.83 6.92
C VAL A 27 9.30 -16.44 5.91
N CYS A 28 10.44 -17.00 6.36
CA CYS A 28 11.41 -17.63 5.49
C CYS A 28 10.77 -18.72 4.62
N LEU A 29 9.86 -19.50 5.20
CA LEU A 29 9.21 -20.60 4.51
C LEU A 29 8.04 -20.18 3.61
N HIS A 30 7.31 -19.11 3.96
CA HIS A 30 6.01 -18.78 3.36
C HIS A 30 5.92 -17.41 2.66
N HIS A 31 6.98 -16.59 2.62
CA HIS A 31 6.92 -15.25 2.00
C HIS A 31 6.63 -15.24 0.49
N HIS A 32 6.72 -16.38 -0.21
CA HIS A 32 6.30 -16.52 -1.62
C HIS A 32 4.88 -17.07 -1.80
N GLU A 33 4.18 -17.36 -0.71
CA GLU A 33 2.78 -17.73 -0.75
C GLU A 33 1.89 -16.51 -1.03
N ARG A 34 0.72 -16.77 -1.61
CA ARG A 34 -0.22 -15.72 -2.06
C ARG A 34 -1.59 -15.96 -1.43
N LEU A 35 -2.34 -14.90 -1.16
CA LEU A 35 -3.68 -15.05 -0.58
C LEU A 35 -4.61 -15.92 -1.44
N ASP A 36 -4.44 -15.91 -2.77
CA ASP A 36 -5.21 -16.70 -3.73
C ASP A 36 -4.73 -18.15 -3.90
N GLY A 37 -3.75 -18.60 -3.11
CA GLY A 37 -3.22 -19.97 -3.17
C GLY A 37 -2.35 -20.27 -4.39
N LYS A 38 -2.07 -19.29 -5.24
CA LYS A 38 -1.22 -19.47 -6.44
C LYS A 38 0.27 -19.28 -6.15
N GLY A 39 0.62 -19.11 -4.88
CA GLY A 39 1.99 -18.99 -4.40
C GLY A 39 2.69 -20.35 -4.33
N TYR A 40 3.86 -20.34 -3.70
CA TYR A 40 4.69 -21.53 -3.49
C TYR A 40 5.43 -21.40 -2.15
N PRO A 41 5.93 -22.50 -1.55
CA PRO A 41 6.04 -23.85 -2.10
C PRO A 41 4.81 -24.77 -1.92
N PHE A 42 3.86 -24.43 -1.04
CA PHE A 42 2.76 -25.31 -0.63
C PHE A 42 1.40 -24.90 -1.22
N GLY A 43 1.26 -23.68 -1.74
CA GLY A 43 0.00 -23.18 -2.28
C GLY A 43 -1.03 -22.87 -1.20
N LEU A 44 -0.56 -22.33 -0.06
CA LEU A 44 -1.41 -21.92 1.05
C LEU A 44 -2.23 -20.68 0.64
N ALA A 45 -3.48 -20.63 1.08
CA ALA A 45 -4.39 -19.53 0.76
C ALA A 45 -5.02 -18.93 2.01
N GLY A 46 -5.45 -17.66 1.92
CA GLY A 46 -6.26 -17.03 2.96
C GLY A 46 -5.65 -17.14 4.36
N ASP A 47 -6.48 -17.62 5.29
CA ASP A 47 -6.14 -17.77 6.70
C ASP A 47 -5.15 -18.91 7.00
N GLN A 48 -4.75 -19.71 6.01
CA GLN A 48 -3.64 -20.65 6.16
C GLN A 48 -2.30 -19.92 6.27
N LEU A 49 -2.25 -18.66 5.82
CA LEU A 49 -1.07 -17.81 5.95
C LEU A 49 -1.10 -17.03 7.26
N SER A 50 0.01 -17.12 7.99
CA SER A 50 0.18 -16.32 9.19
C SER A 50 0.16 -14.81 8.85
N LEU A 51 -0.06 -14.00 9.88
CA LEU A 51 0.11 -12.55 9.77
C LEU A 51 1.53 -12.18 9.29
N TYR A 52 2.55 -12.83 9.84
CA TYR A 52 3.95 -12.54 9.52
C TYR A 52 4.30 -12.90 8.07
N ALA A 53 3.84 -14.06 7.58
CA ALA A 53 4.05 -14.47 6.20
C ALA A 53 3.41 -13.49 5.21
N ARG A 54 2.17 -13.04 5.49
CA ARG A 54 1.48 -12.02 4.69
C ARG A 54 2.22 -10.68 4.68
N MET A 55 2.73 -10.23 5.83
CA MET A 55 3.58 -9.03 5.92
C MET A 55 4.89 -9.20 5.14
N GLY A 56 5.54 -10.36 5.30
CA GLY A 56 6.80 -10.68 4.62
C GLY A 56 6.67 -10.67 3.10
N ALA A 57 5.58 -11.22 2.56
CA ALA A 57 5.30 -11.20 1.12
C ALA A 57 5.17 -9.78 0.55
N ILE A 58 4.51 -8.86 1.29
CA ILE A 58 4.39 -7.46 0.89
C ILE A 58 5.77 -6.78 0.85
N CYS A 59 6.56 -6.94 1.92
CA CYS A 59 7.90 -6.37 2.01
C CYS A 59 8.84 -6.91 0.92
N ASP A 60 8.85 -8.23 0.70
CA ASP A 60 9.70 -8.89 -0.31
C ASP A 60 9.39 -8.40 -1.71
N VAL A 61 8.11 -8.35 -2.08
CA VAL A 61 7.70 -7.84 -3.39
C VAL A 61 8.06 -6.38 -3.56
N TYR A 62 7.74 -5.54 -2.57
CA TYR A 62 7.98 -4.10 -2.67
C TYR A 62 9.48 -3.82 -2.87
N ASP A 63 10.34 -4.43 -2.05
CA ASP A 63 11.79 -4.33 -2.18
C ASP A 63 12.26 -4.86 -3.55
N ALA A 64 11.72 -6.00 -3.99
CA ALA A 64 12.08 -6.62 -5.26
C ALA A 64 11.80 -5.74 -6.49
N ILE A 65 10.71 -4.98 -6.50
CA ILE A 65 10.29 -4.15 -7.65
C ILE A 65 10.81 -2.71 -7.60
N THR A 66 11.17 -2.22 -6.40
CA THR A 66 11.78 -0.88 -6.22
C THR A 66 13.31 -0.90 -6.19
N SER A 67 13.93 -2.08 -6.08
CA SER A 67 15.38 -2.25 -6.14
C SER A 67 15.92 -2.36 -7.58
N HIS A 68 17.10 -1.78 -7.83
CA HIS A 68 17.83 -1.96 -9.09
C HIS A 68 18.17 -3.43 -9.33
N ARG A 69 17.74 -3.96 -10.49
CA ARG A 69 18.17 -5.28 -10.97
C ARG A 69 18.91 -5.11 -12.30
N PRO A 70 19.89 -5.98 -12.64
CA PRO A 70 20.74 -5.82 -13.84
C PRO A 70 20.00 -5.74 -15.18
N TYR A 71 18.70 -6.01 -15.21
CA TYR A 71 17.88 -6.14 -16.43
C TYR A 71 16.58 -5.31 -16.39
N LYS A 72 16.35 -4.49 -15.35
CA LYS A 72 15.12 -3.71 -15.22
C LYS A 72 15.36 -2.47 -14.37
N ASP A 73 14.96 -1.32 -14.88
CA ASP A 73 14.90 -0.10 -14.08
C ASP A 73 13.92 -0.29 -12.92
N PRO A 74 14.29 0.15 -11.70
CA PRO A 74 13.41 0.07 -10.55
C PRO A 74 12.15 0.90 -10.79
N TRP A 75 11.03 0.40 -10.29
CA TRP A 75 9.82 1.22 -10.24
C TRP A 75 9.99 2.29 -9.18
N SER A 76 9.42 3.47 -9.41
CA SER A 76 9.31 4.45 -8.34
C SER A 76 8.43 3.88 -7.22
N PRO A 77 8.62 4.31 -5.96
CA PRO A 77 7.77 3.87 -4.84
C PRO A 77 6.27 3.98 -5.13
N ASN A 78 5.83 5.08 -5.75
CA ASN A 78 4.43 5.28 -6.09
C ASN A 78 3.92 4.30 -7.15
N GLU A 79 4.69 4.07 -8.22
CA GLU A 79 4.33 3.10 -9.26
C GLU A 79 4.26 1.68 -8.68
N ALA A 80 5.19 1.32 -7.79
CA ALA A 80 5.21 0.05 -7.10
C ALA A 80 3.94 -0.19 -6.27
N LEU A 81 3.58 0.76 -5.41
CA LEU A 81 2.41 0.61 -4.55
C LEU A 81 1.12 0.63 -5.34
N ALA A 82 0.99 1.53 -6.32
CA ALA A 82 -0.17 1.59 -7.20
C ALA A 82 -0.36 0.26 -7.95
N GLN A 83 0.73 -0.33 -8.46
CA GLN A 83 0.65 -1.61 -9.17
C GLN A 83 0.36 -2.78 -8.23
N MET A 84 0.95 -2.81 -7.02
CA MET A 84 0.67 -3.85 -6.03
C MET A 84 -0.80 -3.87 -5.62
N GLN A 85 -1.46 -2.71 -5.53
CA GLN A 85 -2.89 -2.61 -5.24
C GLN A 85 -3.79 -3.20 -6.33
N LEU A 86 -3.31 -3.29 -7.58
CA LEU A 86 -4.06 -3.89 -8.69
C LEU A 86 -3.96 -5.43 -8.74
N TRP A 87 -3.12 -6.05 -7.92
CA TRP A 87 -2.92 -7.50 -7.92
C TRP A 87 -3.96 -8.22 -7.07
N GLU A 88 -5.12 -8.47 -7.66
CA GLU A 88 -6.23 -9.19 -7.02
C GLU A 88 -5.79 -10.55 -6.48
N GLY A 89 -6.12 -10.80 -5.21
CA GLY A 89 -5.81 -12.05 -4.51
C GLY A 89 -4.33 -12.29 -4.22
N HIS A 90 -3.43 -11.35 -4.52
CA HIS A 90 -2.02 -11.52 -4.21
C HIS A 90 -1.75 -11.21 -2.73
N PHE A 91 -2.13 -10.01 -2.28
CA PHE A 91 -1.85 -9.50 -0.95
C PHE A 91 -3.09 -9.36 -0.10
N ASP A 92 -2.88 -9.40 1.21
CA ASP A 92 -3.85 -8.90 2.17
C ASP A 92 -3.98 -7.38 2.03
N THR A 93 -5.15 -6.95 1.56
CA THR A 93 -5.42 -5.54 1.25
C THR A 93 -5.27 -4.64 2.48
N GLN A 94 -5.67 -5.11 3.67
CA GLN A 94 -5.58 -4.29 4.88
C GLN A 94 -4.12 -4.13 5.32
N LEU A 95 -3.31 -5.19 5.18
CA LEU A 95 -1.88 -5.12 5.48
C LEU A 95 -1.14 -4.28 4.43
N LEU A 96 -1.51 -4.35 3.16
CA LEU A 96 -0.93 -3.51 2.10
C LEU A 96 -1.23 -2.03 2.35
N GLU A 97 -2.47 -1.68 2.71
CA GLU A 97 -2.87 -0.32 3.11
C GLU A 97 -2.04 0.16 4.33
N SER A 98 -1.85 -0.71 5.32
CA SER A 98 -1.03 -0.41 6.50
C SER A 98 0.46 -0.22 6.15
N PHE A 99 0.98 -1.01 5.23
CA PHE A 99 2.35 -0.88 4.73
C PHE A 99 2.55 0.46 4.02
N ILE A 100 1.65 0.83 3.10
CA ILE A 100 1.65 2.11 2.37
C ILE A 100 1.73 3.30 3.34
N LEU A 101 0.91 3.26 4.40
CA LEU A 101 0.92 4.30 5.43
C LEU A 101 2.21 4.30 6.26
N SER A 102 2.77 3.12 6.54
CA SER A 102 3.99 2.99 7.36
C SER A 102 5.23 3.54 6.66
N ILE A 103 5.30 3.43 5.34
CA ILE A 103 6.38 4.04 4.53
C ILE A 103 6.09 5.51 4.18
N GLY A 104 4.86 5.98 4.42
CA GLY A 104 4.47 7.38 4.22
C GLY A 104 4.19 7.76 2.76
N ILE A 105 4.04 6.82 1.84
CA ILE A 105 3.97 7.08 0.38
C ILE A 105 2.59 6.69 -0.14
N PRO A 106 1.57 7.56 -0.03
CA PRO A 106 0.25 7.25 -0.56
C PRO A 106 0.20 7.44 -2.09
N PRO A 107 -0.38 6.50 -2.85
CA PRO A 107 -0.39 6.58 -4.31
C PRO A 107 -1.30 7.69 -4.82
N ILE A 108 -0.99 8.21 -6.01
CA ILE A 108 -1.79 9.24 -6.67
C ILE A 108 -3.23 8.75 -6.86
N GLY A 109 -4.19 9.62 -6.54
CA GLY A 109 -5.61 9.33 -6.59
C GLY A 109 -6.12 8.50 -5.41
N ALA A 110 -5.30 8.22 -4.40
CA ALA A 110 -5.76 7.67 -3.13
C ALA A 110 -6.56 8.71 -2.35
N LEU A 111 -7.66 8.29 -1.74
CA LEU A 111 -8.41 9.10 -0.79
C LEU A 111 -7.74 8.98 0.58
N VAL A 112 -7.46 10.13 1.18
CA VAL A 112 -6.75 10.23 2.46
C VAL A 112 -7.51 11.11 3.44
N ARG A 113 -7.31 10.82 4.72
CA ARG A 113 -7.72 11.64 5.84
C ARG A 113 -6.56 12.49 6.30
N LEU A 114 -6.76 13.80 6.35
CA LEU A 114 -5.81 14.73 6.95
C LEU A 114 -6.05 14.83 8.46
N ARG A 115 -5.02 15.20 9.22
CA ARG A 115 -5.13 15.47 10.66
C ARG A 115 -6.19 16.53 11.00
N SER A 116 -6.44 17.46 10.07
CA SER A 116 -7.53 18.45 10.14
C SER A 116 -8.95 17.87 10.00
N ASN A 117 -9.11 16.54 9.98
CA ASN A 117 -10.39 15.85 9.75
C ASN A 117 -11.05 16.06 8.38
N ARG A 118 -10.31 16.64 7.43
CA ARG A 118 -10.73 16.78 6.04
C ARG A 118 -10.34 15.57 5.21
N LEU A 119 -11.17 15.23 4.22
CA LEU A 119 -10.83 14.26 3.18
C LEU A 119 -10.15 14.99 2.02
N ALA A 120 -9.09 14.37 1.51
CA ALA A 120 -8.34 14.88 0.39
C ALA A 120 -7.97 13.74 -0.59
N LEU A 121 -7.78 14.09 -1.86
CA LEU A 121 -7.21 13.19 -2.84
C LEU A 121 -5.75 13.52 -3.08
N VAL A 122 -4.90 12.51 -3.17
CA VAL A 122 -3.51 12.68 -3.60
C VAL A 122 -3.51 13.11 -5.07
N THR A 123 -3.05 14.33 -5.36
CA THR A 123 -3.05 14.91 -6.71
C THR A 123 -1.72 14.78 -7.42
N GLY A 124 -0.62 14.64 -6.67
CA GLY A 124 0.70 14.52 -7.27
C GLY A 124 1.79 14.31 -6.23
N LEU A 125 2.98 14.07 -6.76
CA LEU A 125 4.21 14.16 -5.99
C LEU A 125 4.75 15.58 -6.12
N ARG A 126 5.25 16.12 -5.02
CA ARG A 126 5.96 17.39 -5.03
C ARG A 126 7.32 17.20 -5.74
N ASP A 127 7.50 17.90 -6.86
CA ASP A 127 8.74 18.08 -7.63
C ASP A 127 9.80 16.95 -7.54
N ALA A 128 9.64 15.83 -8.26
CA ALA A 128 10.66 14.75 -8.40
C ALA A 128 11.47 14.40 -7.10
N GLY A 129 10.88 14.66 -5.94
CA GLY A 129 11.53 14.74 -4.64
C GLY A 129 10.90 13.73 -3.69
N ASP A 130 10.97 14.01 -2.39
CA ASP A 130 10.58 13.07 -1.33
C ASP A 130 9.14 12.53 -1.53
N PRO A 131 8.98 11.23 -1.87
CA PRO A 131 7.68 10.63 -2.16
C PRO A 131 6.79 10.54 -0.92
N THR A 132 7.31 10.83 0.28
CA THR A 132 6.54 10.84 1.53
C THR A 132 5.76 12.13 1.76
N LEU A 133 5.96 13.15 0.92
CA LEU A 133 5.34 14.47 1.03
C LEU A 133 4.53 14.81 -0.23
N PRO A 134 3.42 14.09 -0.50
CA PRO A 134 2.59 14.33 -1.67
C PRO A 134 1.81 15.64 -1.57
N ASP A 135 1.46 16.21 -2.73
CA ASP A 135 0.43 17.24 -2.80
C ASP A 135 -0.95 16.59 -2.80
N VAL A 136 -1.85 17.14 -1.98
CA VAL A 136 -3.22 16.63 -1.86
C VAL A 136 -4.23 17.76 -2.06
N ARG A 137 -5.43 17.42 -2.53
CA ARG A 137 -6.54 18.35 -2.71
C ARG A 137 -7.65 18.02 -1.75
N ALA A 138 -7.86 18.88 -0.75
CA ALA A 138 -8.95 18.75 0.20
C ALA A 138 -10.28 19.19 -0.44
N PHE A 139 -11.35 18.44 -0.18
CA PHE A 139 -12.66 18.68 -0.81
C PHE A 139 -13.86 18.37 0.08
N TYR A 140 -13.66 17.79 1.26
CA TYR A 140 -14.78 17.43 2.14
C TYR A 140 -14.38 17.56 3.61
N ASP A 141 -15.25 18.19 4.40
CA ASP A 141 -15.14 18.28 5.85
C ASP A 141 -16.01 17.20 6.49
N VAL A 142 -15.40 16.36 7.31
CA VAL A 142 -16.12 15.24 7.92
C VAL A 142 -16.90 15.62 9.16
N GLU A 143 -16.44 16.61 9.92
CA GLU A 143 -17.15 17.03 11.11
C GLU A 143 -18.43 17.78 10.73
N ALA A 144 -18.32 18.67 9.74
CA ALA A 144 -19.46 19.39 9.17
C ALA A 144 -20.26 18.56 8.14
N ALA A 145 -19.75 17.38 7.75
CA ALA A 145 -20.32 16.49 6.75
C ALA A 145 -20.67 17.21 5.42
N THR A 146 -19.80 18.11 4.97
CA THR A 146 -20.06 18.99 3.82
C THR A 146 -18.90 18.99 2.82
N LEU A 147 -19.24 19.21 1.55
CA LEU A 147 -18.24 19.52 0.52
C LEU A 147 -17.61 20.89 0.78
N LEU A 148 -16.34 21.00 0.42
CA LEU A 148 -15.54 22.22 0.49
C LEU A 148 -15.16 22.67 -0.93
N PRO A 149 -14.93 23.98 -1.16
CA PRO A 149 -14.13 24.42 -2.29
C PRO A 149 -12.77 23.72 -2.27
N PHE A 150 -12.26 23.38 -3.44
CA PHE A 150 -10.97 22.70 -3.53
C PHE A 150 -9.85 23.58 -2.95
N GLU A 151 -9.09 22.98 -2.04
CA GLU A 151 -7.88 23.57 -1.48
C GLU A 151 -6.73 22.60 -1.74
N ASP A 152 -5.72 23.07 -2.47
CA ASP A 152 -4.46 22.34 -2.59
C ASP A 152 -3.67 22.51 -1.28
N VAL A 153 -3.27 21.38 -0.70
CA VAL A 153 -2.68 21.28 0.63
C VAL A 153 -1.33 20.58 0.51
N HIS A 154 -0.31 21.20 1.09
CA HIS A 154 1.00 20.59 1.24
C HIS A 154 1.08 19.84 2.57
N THR A 155 1.48 18.57 2.54
CA THR A 155 1.46 17.68 3.72
C THR A 155 2.64 17.88 4.67
N ASP A 156 3.63 18.71 4.30
CA ASP A 156 4.75 19.12 5.17
C ASP A 156 4.36 20.25 6.13
N GLU A 157 3.23 20.92 5.89
CA GLU A 157 2.70 21.93 6.79
C GLU A 157 2.16 21.31 8.10
N PRO A 158 2.46 21.89 9.27
CA PRO A 158 1.98 21.38 10.55
C PRO A 158 0.44 21.23 10.60
N GLY A 159 -0.04 20.04 10.94
CA GLY A 159 -1.47 19.74 11.05
C GLY A 159 -2.19 19.41 9.73
N LYS A 160 -1.44 19.38 8.61
CA LYS A 160 -1.93 18.97 7.29
C LYS A 160 -1.41 17.59 6.86
N ASP A 161 -0.77 16.88 7.78
CA ASP A 161 -0.28 15.53 7.56
C ASP A 161 -1.41 14.51 7.36
N ILE A 162 -1.10 13.48 6.58
CA ILE A 162 -1.99 12.37 6.30
C ILE A 162 -1.98 11.43 7.50
N ILE A 163 -3.15 11.15 8.06
CA ILE A 163 -3.27 10.25 9.21
C ILE A 163 -3.76 8.85 8.85
N ARG A 164 -4.45 8.68 7.70
CA ARG A 164 -4.83 7.38 7.15
C ARG A 164 -5.32 7.45 5.70
N LEU A 165 -5.34 6.30 5.04
CA LEU A 165 -6.11 6.07 3.82
C LEU A 165 -7.59 5.90 4.18
N GLU A 166 -8.46 6.27 3.24
CA GLU A 166 -9.91 6.19 3.38
C GLU A 166 -10.52 5.46 2.18
N LYS A 167 -11.65 4.79 2.40
CA LYS A 167 -12.41 4.14 1.32
C LYS A 167 -13.52 5.07 0.88
N GLY A 168 -13.49 5.53 -0.36
CA GLY A 168 -14.47 6.51 -0.84
C GLY A 168 -15.89 5.98 -0.85
N GLU A 169 -16.07 4.67 -1.04
CA GLU A 169 -17.37 3.99 -0.96
C GLU A 169 -18.01 4.11 0.43
N TYR A 170 -17.20 4.23 1.49
CA TYR A 170 -17.72 4.48 2.84
C TYR A 170 -18.33 5.87 2.98
N TRP A 171 -17.73 6.87 2.33
CA TRP A 171 -18.13 8.28 2.45
C TRP A 171 -19.21 8.69 1.45
N PHE A 172 -19.12 8.18 0.23
CA PHE A 172 -19.89 8.64 -0.92
C PHE A 172 -20.66 7.52 -1.62
N GLY A 173 -20.62 6.30 -1.07
CA GLY A 173 -21.36 5.16 -1.59
C GLY A 173 -21.06 4.86 -3.06
N ALA A 174 -22.12 4.58 -3.82
CA ALA A 174 -22.02 4.22 -5.24
C ALA A 174 -21.61 5.37 -6.17
N GLU A 175 -21.62 6.62 -5.69
CA GLU A 175 -21.24 7.80 -6.47
C GLU A 175 -19.72 8.03 -6.48
N TRP A 176 -18.99 7.33 -5.59
CA TRP A 176 -17.56 7.53 -5.44
C TRP A 176 -16.77 7.36 -6.75
N PRO A 177 -17.00 6.35 -7.61
CA PRO A 177 -16.24 6.20 -8.85
C PRO A 177 -16.37 7.41 -9.78
N GLN A 178 -17.58 7.97 -9.94
CA GLN A 178 -17.80 9.17 -10.75
C GLN A 178 -17.21 10.41 -10.08
N MET A 179 -17.40 10.54 -8.76
CA MET A 179 -16.88 11.63 -7.96
C MET A 179 -15.35 11.71 -8.01
N ARG A 180 -14.67 10.57 -7.84
CA ARG A 180 -13.22 10.44 -7.93
C ARG A 180 -12.70 10.86 -9.30
N ALA A 181 -13.36 10.44 -10.38
CA ALA A 181 -12.96 10.83 -11.72
C ALA A 181 -13.01 12.35 -11.93
N ARG A 182 -14.08 13.01 -11.44
CA ARG A 182 -14.24 14.47 -11.47
C ARG A 182 -13.18 15.19 -10.64
N LEU A 183 -12.90 14.68 -9.44
CA LEU A 183 -11.85 15.22 -8.58
C LEU A 183 -10.47 15.13 -9.22
N GLN A 184 -10.16 13.99 -9.85
CA GLN A 184 -8.90 13.76 -10.55
C GLN A 184 -8.74 14.69 -11.77
N SER A 185 -9.83 15.05 -12.46
CA SER A 185 -9.81 16.05 -13.53
C SER A 185 -9.82 17.50 -13.03
N GLY A 186 -9.88 17.73 -11.71
CA GLY A 186 -9.95 19.06 -11.11
C GLY A 186 -11.31 19.75 -11.24
N GLU A 187 -12.37 19.00 -11.52
CA GLU A 187 -13.74 19.54 -11.62
C GLU A 187 -14.36 19.67 -10.23
N GLN A 188 -14.88 20.86 -9.90
CA GLN A 188 -15.53 21.10 -8.61
C GLN A 188 -16.78 20.24 -8.44
N ILE A 189 -16.93 19.66 -7.26
CA ILE A 189 -18.13 18.92 -6.88
C ILE A 189 -19.00 19.88 -6.06
N ALA A 190 -20.19 20.16 -6.58
CA ALA A 190 -21.21 21.01 -5.98
C ALA A 190 -22.35 20.15 -5.41
#